data_AF-A0A3P6FY96-F1
#
_entry.id   AF-A0A3P6FY96-F1
#
_cell.length_a   1.000
_cell.length_b   1.000
_cell.length_c   1.000
_cell.angle_alpha   90.00
_cell.angle_beta   90.00
_cell.angle_gamma   90.00
#
_symmetry.space_group_name_H-M   'P 1'
#
loop_
_entity.id
_entity.type
_entity.pdbx_description
1 polymer ?
#
loop_
_entity_poly.entity_id
_entity_poly.type
_entity_poly.pdbx_seq_one_letter_code
_entity_poly.pdbx_strand_id
1 'polypeptide(L)'
;MPDYFNYQANGGSLVIKLNERPSSSSMTCKACILLVSKDEVEAAIGQTVRVHHGIKQNSLDVPCSPSDQLLFPALTEHLYIFEFEADVTSDELCFEFEIDYYDWMIKECGVHYLNTS
;
A
#
# COMPACT_ATOMS: atom_id res chain seq x y z
N MET A 1 -4.56 -9.33 -8.23
CA MET A 1 -5.10 -8.85 -6.93
C MET A 1 -6.49 -9.42 -6.60
N PRO A 2 -6.88 -9.60 -5.32
CA PRO A 2 -8.24 -10.04 -4.94
C PRO A 2 -9.31 -8.97 -5.20
N ASP A 3 -10.51 -9.39 -5.60
CA ASP A 3 -11.67 -8.52 -5.88
C ASP A 3 -12.10 -7.65 -4.68
N TYR A 4 -11.69 -7.99 -3.46
CA TYR A 4 -11.94 -7.18 -2.26
C TYR A 4 -11.30 -5.78 -2.33
N PHE A 5 -10.17 -5.66 -3.04
CA PHE A 5 -9.46 -4.40 -3.23
C PHE A 5 -10.01 -3.71 -4.47
N ASN A 6 -10.93 -2.78 -4.27
CA ASN A 6 -11.68 -2.13 -5.36
C ASN A 6 -10.82 -1.18 -6.20
N TYR A 7 -9.67 -0.76 -5.69
CA TYR A 7 -8.69 0.05 -6.40
C TYR A 7 -7.40 -0.74 -6.50
N GLN A 8 -6.87 -0.86 -7.72
CA GLN A 8 -5.70 -1.68 -8.03
C GLN A 8 -4.86 -1.00 -9.11
N ALA A 9 -3.54 -1.18 -9.05
CA ALA A 9 -2.63 -0.72 -10.07
C ALA A 9 -1.44 -1.67 -10.21
N ASN A 10 -0.73 -1.56 -11.33
CA ASN A 10 0.59 -2.14 -11.47
C ASN A 10 1.62 -1.26 -10.75
N GLY A 11 2.62 -1.87 -10.14
CA GLY A 11 3.65 -1.16 -9.39
C GLY A 11 3.22 -0.80 -7.96
N GLY A 12 3.96 0.13 -7.36
CA GLY A 12 3.81 0.54 -5.96
C GLY A 12 2.98 1.81 -5.75
N SER A 13 2.21 2.29 -6.72
CA SER A 13 1.42 3.51 -6.51
C SER A 13 0.09 3.46 -7.26
N LEU A 14 -0.94 4.07 -6.66
CA LEU A 14 -2.24 4.24 -7.29
C LEU A 14 -2.89 5.54 -6.82
N VAL A 15 -3.70 6.13 -7.70
CA VAL A 15 -4.52 7.31 -7.39
C VAL A 15 -5.98 6.89 -7.34
N ILE A 16 -6.69 7.31 -6.29
CA ILE A 16 -8.13 7.12 -6.18
C ILE A 16 -8.84 8.45 -6.13
N LYS A 17 -10.08 8.43 -6.60
CA LYS A 17 -11.03 9.52 -6.43
C LYS A 17 -12.25 9.00 -5.68
N LEU A 18 -12.48 9.57 -4.51
CA LEU A 18 -13.62 9.32 -3.66
C LEU A 18 -14.85 10.02 -4.24
N ASN A 19 -16.01 9.36 -4.20
CA ASN A 19 -17.26 9.95 -4.68
C ASN A 19 -17.76 11.09 -3.79
N GLU A 20 -17.42 11.05 -2.50
CA GLU A 20 -17.76 12.07 -1.51
C GLU A 20 -16.49 12.51 -0.81
N ARG A 21 -16.38 13.83 -0.57
CA ARG A 21 -15.26 14.38 0.19
C ARG A 21 -15.37 13.90 1.64
N PRO A 22 -14.36 13.21 2.20
CA PRO A 22 -14.37 12.86 3.60
C PRO A 22 -14.44 14.14 4.43
N SER A 23 -15.40 14.20 5.35
CA SER A 23 -15.54 15.31 6.30
C SER A 23 -14.42 15.20 7.33
N SER A 24 -13.21 15.64 6.98
CA SER A 24 -12.00 15.64 7.83
C SER A 24 -12.01 14.51 8.88
N SER A 25 -12.00 13.27 8.40
CA SER A 25 -12.15 12.08 9.23
C SER A 25 -10.91 11.21 9.10
N SER A 26 -10.64 10.46 10.17
CA SER A 26 -9.69 9.36 10.11
C SER A 26 -10.21 8.32 9.12
N MET A 27 -9.36 7.93 8.17
CA MET A 27 -9.64 6.88 7.19
C MET A 27 -8.78 5.67 7.51
N THR A 28 -9.41 4.52 7.74
CA THR A 28 -8.71 3.23 7.83
C THR A 28 -8.58 2.64 6.43
N CYS A 29 -7.35 2.38 6.00
CA CYS A 29 -7.03 1.78 4.72
C CYS A 29 -6.50 0.36 4.92
N LYS A 30 -7.08 -0.60 4.21
CA LYS A 30 -6.50 -1.91 3.94
C LYS A 30 -5.76 -1.84 2.61
N ALA A 31 -4.45 -2.03 2.64
CA ALA A 31 -3.64 -2.14 1.44
C ALA A 31 -3.20 -3.57 1.20
N CYS A 32 -2.94 -3.88 -0.06
CA CYS A 32 -2.25 -5.08 -0.45
C CYS A 32 -1.18 -4.80 -1.49
N ILE A 33 -0.11 -5.59 -1.44
CA ILE A 33 0.96 -5.56 -2.44
C ILE A 33 1.28 -6.98 -2.88
N LEU A 34 1.49 -7.16 -4.18
CA LEU A 34 2.03 -8.36 -4.77
C LEU A 34 3.54 -8.17 -4.93
N LEU A 35 4.30 -8.84 -4.07
CA LEU A 35 5.74 -8.71 -4.02
C LEU A 35 6.38 -9.77 -4.92
N VAL A 36 7.37 -9.40 -5.75
CA VAL A 36 8.12 -10.35 -6.57
C VAL A 36 9.62 -10.13 -6.44
N SER A 37 10.37 -11.24 -6.45
CA SER A 37 11.82 -11.22 -6.53
C SER A 37 12.26 -10.90 -7.95
N LYS A 38 13.30 -10.08 -8.11
CA LYS A 38 13.90 -9.78 -9.41
C LYS A 38 14.74 -10.94 -9.94
N ASP A 39 15.36 -11.66 -9.03
CA ASP A 39 16.11 -12.86 -9.33
C ASP A 39 15.18 -14.06 -9.02
N GLU A 40 14.78 -14.82 -10.05
CA GLU A 40 13.86 -15.98 -9.97
C GLU A 40 14.32 -17.10 -9.01
N VAL A 41 15.48 -16.94 -8.37
CA VAL A 41 15.96 -17.81 -7.31
C VAL A 41 15.11 -17.55 -6.08
N GLU A 42 14.15 -18.45 -5.83
CA GLU A 42 13.43 -18.69 -4.56
C GLU A 42 13.81 -17.65 -3.51
N ALA A 43 13.11 -16.51 -3.55
CA ALA A 43 13.21 -15.39 -2.62
C ALA A 43 13.79 -15.86 -1.29
N ALA A 44 15.05 -15.47 -1.05
CA ALA A 44 15.93 -16.17 -0.13
C ALA A 44 15.22 -16.45 1.20
N ILE A 45 15.05 -17.74 1.49
CA ILE A 45 14.43 -18.26 2.72
C ILE A 45 14.93 -17.44 3.91
N GLY A 46 14.04 -16.62 4.50
CA GLY A 46 14.36 -15.80 5.68
C GLY A 46 14.76 -14.34 5.41
N GLN A 47 14.48 -13.75 4.25
CA GLN A 47 14.60 -12.30 4.06
C GLN A 47 13.44 -11.52 4.70
N THR A 48 13.78 -10.38 5.28
CA THR A 48 12.81 -9.38 5.76
C THR A 48 12.81 -8.20 4.79
N VAL A 49 11.65 -7.86 4.24
CA VAL A 49 11.47 -6.67 3.39
C VAL A 49 10.71 -5.61 4.17
N ARG A 50 11.26 -4.39 4.23
CA ARG A 50 10.56 -3.23 4.76
C ARG A 50 9.79 -2.56 3.64
N VAL A 51 8.52 -2.30 3.88
CA VAL A 51 7.62 -1.56 2.99
C VAL A 51 7.29 -0.24 3.64
N HIS A 52 7.70 0.86 3.03
CA HIS A 52 7.19 2.19 3.37
C HIS A 52 5.89 2.42 2.64
N HIS A 53 4.93 3.05 3.30
CA HIS A 53 3.67 3.41 2.69
C HIS A 53 3.18 4.77 3.15
N GLY A 54 2.50 5.48 2.25
CA GLY A 54 2.01 6.82 2.52
C GLY A 54 0.84 7.20 1.64
N ILE A 55 0.19 8.28 2.05
CA ILE A 55 -0.87 8.94 1.28
C ILE A 55 -0.38 10.35 0.96
N LYS A 56 -0.56 10.78 -0.29
CA LYS A 56 -0.46 12.17 -0.71
C LYS A 56 -1.83 12.72 -1.06
N GLN A 57 -2.10 13.93 -0.62
CA GLN A 57 -3.27 14.71 -1.03
C GLN A 57 -2.80 16.10 -1.47
N ASN A 58 -3.25 16.58 -2.64
CA ASN A 58 -2.77 17.83 -3.21
C ASN A 58 -1.22 17.91 -3.32
N SER A 59 -0.58 16.79 -3.62
CA SER A 59 0.89 16.63 -3.65
C SER A 59 1.62 16.80 -2.31
N LEU A 60 0.90 16.79 -1.18
CA LEU A 60 1.46 16.85 0.17
C LEU A 60 1.32 15.51 0.87
N ASP A 61 2.38 15.09 1.56
CA ASP A 61 2.36 13.89 2.40
C ASP A 61 1.39 14.05 3.56
N VAL A 62 0.59 13.01 3.78
CA VAL A 62 -0.34 12.90 4.90
C VAL A 62 0.29 11.99 5.94
N PRO A 63 0.35 12.40 7.23
CA PRO A 63 0.78 11.51 8.30
C PRO A 63 -0.07 10.23 8.34
N CYS A 64 0.61 9.07 8.31
CA CYS A 64 -0.02 7.75 8.35
C CYS A 64 0.50 6.96 9.57
N SER A 65 -0.36 6.11 10.15
CA SER A 65 0.00 5.23 11.26
C SER A 65 -0.51 3.80 11.04
N PRO A 66 0.38 2.79 11.01
CA PRO A 66 1.84 2.93 10.85
C PRO A 66 2.21 3.57 9.49
N SER A 67 3.48 3.92 9.31
CA SER A 67 4.01 4.40 8.01
C SER A 67 4.94 3.39 7.33
N ASP A 68 5.24 2.29 8.02
CA ASP A 68 6.03 1.18 7.49
C ASP A 68 5.52 -0.18 7.98
N GLN A 69 5.83 -1.22 7.22
CA GLN A 69 5.52 -2.61 7.53
C GLN A 69 6.75 -3.48 7.29
N LEU A 70 6.96 -4.47 8.16
CA LEU A 70 8.01 -5.47 8.00
C LEU A 70 7.37 -6.78 7.52
N LEU A 71 7.78 -7.24 6.35
CA LEU A 71 7.34 -8.49 5.74
C LEU A 71 8.36 -9.57 6.00
N PHE A 72 7.95 -10.62 6.71
CA PHE A 72 8.79 -11.78 6.97
C PHE A 72 7.96 -13.08 7.06
N PRO A 73 8.37 -14.16 6.38
CA PRO A 73 9.39 -14.17 5.32
C PRO A 73 8.88 -13.44 4.08
N ALA A 74 9.77 -12.76 3.36
CA ALA A 74 9.47 -12.25 2.04
C ALA A 74 9.43 -13.41 1.03
N LEU A 75 8.32 -13.55 0.31
CA LEU A 75 8.03 -14.62 -0.64
C LEU A 75 7.66 -14.00 -1.99
N THR A 76 8.25 -14.51 -3.06
CA THR A 76 7.94 -14.06 -4.42
C THR A 76 6.52 -14.49 -4.80
N GLU A 77 5.83 -13.64 -5.56
CA GLU A 77 4.43 -13.79 -5.96
C GLU A 77 3.44 -13.92 -4.79
N HIS A 78 3.86 -13.52 -3.58
CA HIS A 78 2.99 -13.53 -2.42
C HIS A 78 2.27 -12.20 -2.27
N LEU A 79 1.01 -12.30 -1.84
CA LEU A 79 0.16 -11.17 -1.53
C LEU A 79 0.29 -10.82 -0.06
N TYR A 80 0.79 -9.63 0.23
CA TYR A 80 0.83 -9.08 1.58
C TYR A 80 -0.32 -8.12 1.78
N ILE A 81 -0.98 -8.19 2.94
CA ILE A 81 -2.10 -7.33 3.32
C ILE A 81 -1.78 -6.69 4.65
N PHE A 82 -2.00 -5.38 4.76
CA PHE A 82 -1.78 -4.62 5.98
C PHE A 82 -2.75 -3.45 6.08
N GLU A 83 -2.84 -2.88 7.28
CA GLU A 83 -3.73 -1.78 7.62
C GLU A 83 -2.94 -0.56 8.09
N PHE A 84 -3.43 0.63 7.76
CA PHE A 84 -2.95 1.90 8.28
C PHE A 84 -4.05 2.95 8.26
N GLU A 85 -3.87 3.97 9.08
CA GLU A 85 -4.81 5.07 9.26
C GLU A 85 -4.19 6.40 8.89
N ALA A 86 -5.00 7.31 8.34
CA ALA A 86 -4.59 8.66 8.00
C ALA A 86 -5.77 9.63 8.05
N ASP A 87 -5.51 10.87 8.48
CA ASP A 87 -6.50 11.95 8.43
C ASP A 87 -6.47 12.63 7.05
N VAL A 88 -7.50 12.37 6.25
CA VAL A 88 -7.59 12.87 4.88
C VAL A 88 -8.70 13.90 4.73
N THR A 89 -8.48 14.88 3.85
CA THR A 89 -9.41 16.00 3.63
C THR A 89 -9.75 16.21 2.15
N SER A 90 -9.06 15.49 1.26
CA SER A 90 -9.23 15.52 -0.19
C SER A 90 -10.10 14.34 -0.64
N ASP A 91 -10.85 14.54 -1.71
CA ASP A 91 -11.53 13.48 -2.46
C ASP A 91 -10.57 12.76 -3.42
N GLU A 92 -9.44 13.36 -3.78
CA GLU A 92 -8.38 12.71 -4.56
C GLU A 92 -7.18 12.39 -3.67
N LEU A 93 -6.79 11.11 -3.64
CA LEU A 93 -5.70 10.59 -2.81
C LEU A 93 -4.75 9.74 -3.66
N CYS A 94 -3.45 9.97 -3.50
CA CYS A 94 -2.40 9.15 -4.10
C CYS A 94 -1.79 8.26 -3.01
N PHE A 95 -1.83 6.95 -3.22
CA PHE A 95 -1.19 5.97 -2.35
C PHE A 95 0.16 5.60 -2.94
N GLU A 96 1.18 5.52 -2.09
CA GLU A 96 2.53 5.13 -2.45
C GLU A 96 3.01 4.01 -1.53
N PHE A 97 3.65 3.02 -2.14
CA PHE A 97 4.24 1.85 -1.51
C PHE A 97 5.65 1.70 -2.08
N GLU A 98 6.64 1.72 -1.20
CA GLU A 98 8.06 1.66 -1.55
C GLU A 98 8.74 0.58 -0.72
N ILE A 99 9.84 0.03 -1.25
CA ILE A 99 10.61 -1.01 -0.58
C ILE A 99 12.09 -0.66 -0.60
N ASP A 100 12.78 -0.95 0.50
CA ASP A 100 14.19 -0.58 0.69
C ASP A 100 15.19 -1.56 0.02
N TYR A 101 14.70 -2.65 -0.59
CA TYR A 101 15.53 -3.75 -1.08
C TYR A 101 15.55 -3.84 -2.60
N TYR A 102 16.75 -3.73 -3.18
CA TYR A 102 16.96 -3.76 -4.63
C TYR A 102 16.58 -5.07 -5.31
N ASP A 103 16.58 -6.19 -4.59
CA ASP A 103 16.26 -7.52 -5.16
C ASP A 103 14.76 -7.75 -5.29
N TRP A 104 13.94 -6.84 -4.76
CA TRP A 104 12.50 -6.96 -4.71
C TRP A 104 11.84 -5.87 -5.54
N MET A 105 10.61 -6.14 -6.01
CA MET A 105 9.75 -5.12 -6.59
C MET A 105 8.28 -5.38 -6.22
N ILE A 106 7.50 -4.29 -6.17
CA ILE A 106 6.05 -4.39 -6.10
C ILE A 106 5.52 -4.54 -7.53
N LYS A 107 4.91 -5.68 -7.83
CA LYS A 107 4.32 -5.97 -9.14
C LYS A 107 2.94 -5.34 -9.28
N GLU A 108 2.12 -5.46 -8.25
CA GLU A 108 0.77 -4.89 -8.16
C GLU A 108 0.54 -4.34 -6.75
N CYS A 109 -0.29 -3.31 -6.63
CA CYS A 109 -0.80 -2.82 -5.37
C CYS A 109 -2.31 -2.63 -5.43
N GLY A 110 -2.96 -2.62 -4.27
CA GLY A 110 -4.38 -2.38 -4.16
C GLY A 110 -4.77 -1.78 -2.81
N VAL A 111 -5.89 -1.07 -2.79
CA VAL A 111 -6.41 -0.40 -1.60
C VAL A 111 -7.92 -0.62 -1.50
N HIS A 112 -8.36 -0.85 -0.27
CA HIS A 112 -9.74 -0.80 0.17
C HIS A 112 -9.81 0.11 1.40
N TYR A 113 -10.54 1.21 1.30
CA TYR A 113 -10.74 2.10 2.45
C TYR A 113 -12.07 1.79 3.14
N LEU A 114 -12.10 2.02 4.45
CA LEU A 114 -13.31 1.96 5.27
C LEU A 114 -13.62 3.37 5.75
N ASN A 115 -14.81 3.88 5.40
CA ASN A 115 -15.30 5.12 6.01
C ASN A 115 -15.71 4.80 7.46
N THR A 116 -15.10 5.49 8.42
CA THR A 116 -15.61 5.55 9.78
C THR A 116 -16.57 6.73 9.86
N SER A 117 -17.86 6.42 10.08
CA SER A 117 -18.96 7.38 10.22
C SER A 117 -18.93 8.09 11.57
#